data_AF-A0A833SZU0-F1
#
_entry.id   AF-A0A833SZU0-F1
#
_cell.length_a   1.000
_cell.length_b   1.000
_cell.length_c   1.000
_cell.angle_alpha   90.00
_cell.angle_beta   90.00
_cell.angle_gamma   90.00
#
_symmetry.space_group_name_H-M   'P 1'
#
loop_
_entity.id
_entity.type
_entity.pdbx_description
1 polymer ?
#
loop_
_entity_poly.entity_id
_entity_poly.type
_entity_poly.pdbx_seq_one_letter_code
_entity_poly.pdbx_strand_id
1 'polypeptide(L)'
;MEEEDEDRGILGTAISNFAAKLKSRVSGLDKKLVDLKAREMKAAIAMRFGEIDDTLASSNINNLIIKHKEINKNLSEKVSLLGTLTTKYGDDAVAAALVTSKKSADPPSVAEQIKNLQTEQLMKWKDGRKSLGSVSKLLNFRYNKGLGQKFQVLDEYAKLVKQSDDTLLTTLIKRVGGEESLGGVLYGARTNSAETKNKATNLENILIEKWTRGEQLPANVFQWLRLSGDVDDAFTANNLNRFMKYVDDFNAKNPGQKRPVLELYTQAFKDAPVMRKLLSAMDDSTTNVAAKKLLVERGIQKDKQSLDSMFMVLKIDRNQTTSVVSQKIDVLEQLAEVKDVSQVFMKALTAQVGGKRKLAKILEGAEATRLQKKQFATWIGGGVTP
;
A
#
# COMPACT_ATOMS: atom_id res chain seq x y z
N MET A 1 13.95 54.74 -49.35
CA MET A 1 14.29 53.46 -48.69
C MET A 1 15.43 53.77 -47.73
N GLU A 2 15.15 54.28 -46.53
CA GLU A 2 16.21 54.49 -45.52
C GLU A 2 15.69 54.66 -44.07
N GLU A 3 14.43 54.31 -43.76
CA GLU A 3 13.88 54.44 -42.39
C GLU A 3 13.52 53.09 -41.70
N GLU A 4 13.67 51.94 -42.35
CA GLU A 4 13.28 50.63 -41.75
C GLU A 4 14.42 49.89 -41.01
N ASP A 5 15.67 50.34 -41.10
CA ASP A 5 16.82 49.63 -40.51
C ASP A 5 17.26 50.15 -39.12
N GLU A 6 16.94 51.40 -38.74
CA GLU A 6 17.28 51.93 -37.41
C GLU A 6 16.42 51.30 -36.30
N ASP A 7 15.12 51.09 -36.54
CA ASP A 7 14.20 50.56 -35.54
C ASP A 7 14.48 49.08 -35.20
N ARG A 8 15.03 48.31 -36.14
CA ARG A 8 15.49 46.93 -35.93
C ARG A 8 16.73 46.86 -35.04
N GLY A 9 17.63 47.84 -35.13
CA GLY A 9 18.81 47.96 -34.26
C GLY A 9 18.45 48.30 -32.81
N ILE A 10 17.43 49.14 -32.61
CA ILE A 10 16.93 49.55 -31.29
C ILE A 10 16.19 48.40 -30.58
N LEU A 11 15.37 47.65 -31.31
CA LEU A 11 14.69 46.46 -30.76
C LEU A 11 15.66 45.34 -30.36
N GLY A 12 16.69 45.08 -31.18
CA GLY A 12 17.72 44.07 -30.89
C GLY A 12 18.59 44.42 -29.67
N THR A 13 18.91 45.71 -29.48
CA THR A 13 19.68 46.20 -28.32
C THR A 13 18.85 46.24 -27.04
N ALA A 14 17.55 46.51 -27.11
CA ALA A 14 16.66 46.44 -25.95
C ALA A 14 16.51 45.00 -25.41
N ILE A 15 16.34 44.02 -26.30
CA ILE A 15 16.22 42.60 -25.95
C ILE A 15 17.52 42.06 -25.33
N SER A 16 18.68 42.42 -25.88
CA SER A 16 19.98 41.97 -25.36
C SER A 16 20.30 42.57 -23.97
N ASN A 17 19.99 43.86 -23.76
CA ASN A 17 20.10 44.51 -22.46
C ASN A 17 19.18 43.90 -21.40
N PHE A 18 17.95 43.54 -21.79
CA PHE A 18 17.02 42.84 -20.89
C PHE A 18 17.54 41.45 -20.52
N ALA A 19 18.03 40.68 -21.49
CA ALA A 19 18.63 39.37 -21.24
C ALA A 19 19.87 39.45 -20.32
N ALA A 20 20.74 40.44 -20.52
CA ALA A 20 21.91 40.66 -19.66
C ALA A 20 21.51 41.02 -18.22
N LYS A 21 20.49 41.86 -18.04
CA LYS A 21 19.95 42.24 -16.73
C LYS A 21 19.27 41.06 -16.02
N LEU A 22 18.64 40.16 -16.77
CA LEU A 22 18.05 38.94 -16.24
C LEU A 22 19.15 37.96 -15.78
N LYS A 23 20.20 37.77 -16.61
CA LYS A 23 21.35 36.91 -16.29
C LYS A 23 22.12 37.40 -15.06
N SER A 24 22.35 38.71 -14.93
CA SER A 24 23.05 39.29 -13.78
C SER A 24 22.24 39.12 -12.48
N ARG A 25 20.92 39.32 -12.53
CA ARG A 25 20.02 39.05 -11.39
C ARG A 25 20.03 37.58 -10.98
N VAL A 26 20.01 36.66 -11.93
CA VAL A 26 20.11 35.21 -11.66
C VAL A 26 21.45 34.88 -10.98
N SER A 27 22.58 35.38 -11.50
CA SER A 27 23.90 35.16 -10.86
C SER A 27 24.00 35.72 -9.44
N GLY A 28 23.34 36.84 -9.16
CA GLY A 28 23.28 37.42 -7.81
C GLY A 28 22.47 36.56 -6.83
N LEU A 29 21.39 35.93 -7.31
CA LEU A 29 20.59 35.00 -6.52
C LEU A 29 21.34 33.69 -6.23
N ASP A 30 22.06 33.16 -7.22
CA ASP A 30 22.90 31.97 -7.05
C ASP A 30 24.00 32.19 -6.01
N LYS A 31 24.70 33.34 -6.09
CA LYS A 31 25.71 33.70 -5.10
C LYS A 31 25.13 33.79 -3.69
N LYS A 32 23.99 34.47 -3.52
CA LYS A 32 23.29 34.56 -2.22
C LYS A 32 22.90 33.19 -1.68
N LEU A 33 22.45 32.27 -2.54
CA LEU A 33 22.10 30.92 -2.14
C LEU A 33 23.32 30.12 -1.66
N VAL A 34 24.45 30.25 -2.36
CA VAL A 34 25.73 29.63 -1.96
C VAL A 34 26.19 30.18 -0.60
N ASP A 35 26.15 31.50 -0.42
CA ASP A 35 26.55 32.16 0.82
C ASP A 35 25.62 31.76 2.01
N LEU A 36 24.32 31.58 1.75
CA LEU A 36 23.38 31.07 2.76
C LEU A 36 23.71 29.63 3.15
N LYS A 37 23.90 28.73 2.17
CA LYS A 37 24.25 27.33 2.44
C LYS A 37 25.57 27.20 3.20
N ALA A 38 26.56 28.02 2.89
CA ALA A 38 27.83 28.04 3.61
C ALA A 38 27.64 28.44 5.08
N ARG A 39 26.76 29.40 5.37
CA ARG A 39 26.42 29.80 6.74
C ARG A 39 25.65 28.73 7.49
N GLU A 40 24.64 28.13 6.85
CA GLU A 40 23.88 27.01 7.42
C GLU A 40 24.79 25.82 7.74
N MET A 41 25.76 25.51 6.86
CA MET A 41 26.74 24.45 7.12
C MET A 41 27.64 24.77 8.32
N LYS A 42 28.13 26.02 8.43
CA LYS A 42 28.91 26.46 9.60
C LYS A 42 28.10 26.34 10.89
N ALA A 43 26.84 26.76 10.87
CA ALA A 43 25.93 26.60 12.00
C ALA A 43 25.72 25.13 12.36
N ALA A 44 25.49 24.26 11.37
CA ALA A 44 25.31 22.82 11.59
C ALA A 44 26.55 22.17 12.26
N ILE A 45 27.75 22.55 11.84
CA ILE A 45 29.02 22.11 12.45
C ILE A 45 29.10 22.57 13.91
N ALA A 46 28.79 23.85 14.17
CA ALA A 46 28.81 24.40 15.53
C ALA A 46 27.79 23.74 16.46
N MET A 47 26.63 23.33 15.93
CA MET A 47 25.60 22.62 16.70
C MET A 47 25.98 21.17 17.05
N ARG A 48 26.98 20.59 16.36
CA ARG A 48 27.46 19.21 16.57
C ARG A 48 26.34 18.17 16.44
N PHE A 49 25.60 18.26 15.34
CA PHE A 49 24.57 17.30 14.96
C PHE A 49 25.13 15.86 14.90
N GLY A 50 24.43 14.93 15.56
CA GLY A 50 24.73 13.50 15.53
C GLY A 50 23.94 12.78 14.43
N GLU A 51 23.40 11.60 14.75
CA GLU A 51 22.37 10.99 13.91
C GLU A 51 21.08 11.83 13.97
N ILE A 52 20.29 11.79 12.90
CA ILE A 52 19.09 12.64 12.79
C ILE A 52 18.03 12.27 13.82
N ASP A 53 17.84 10.98 14.07
CA ASP A 53 16.83 10.46 15.00
C ASP A 53 17.15 10.92 16.44
N ASP A 54 18.44 10.92 16.82
CA ASP A 54 18.89 11.47 18.11
C ASP A 54 18.78 13.00 18.14
N THR A 55 19.18 13.68 17.07
CA THR A 55 19.15 15.15 17.00
C THR A 55 17.73 15.70 17.16
N LEU A 56 16.74 15.01 16.58
CA LEU A 56 15.33 15.37 16.65
C LEU A 56 14.56 14.58 17.73
N ALA A 57 15.25 13.84 18.60
CA ALA A 57 14.61 13.17 19.73
C ALA A 57 13.98 14.20 20.68
N SER A 58 12.85 13.83 21.31
CA SER A 58 12.10 14.75 22.18
C SER A 58 12.96 15.40 23.27
N SER A 59 13.89 14.63 23.85
CA SER A 59 14.83 15.08 24.87
C SER A 59 15.82 16.16 24.39
N ASN A 60 16.04 16.27 23.07
CA ASN A 60 17.08 17.12 22.48
C ASN A 60 16.55 18.39 21.81
N ILE A 61 15.27 18.46 21.44
CA ILE A 61 14.69 19.60 20.70
C ILE A 61 14.87 20.94 21.43
N ASN A 62 14.62 21.01 22.74
CA ASN A 62 14.78 22.26 23.48
C ASN A 62 16.23 22.75 23.47
N ASN A 63 17.19 21.84 23.69
CA ASN A 63 18.62 22.13 23.63
C ASN A 63 19.04 22.58 22.22
N LEU A 64 18.48 21.96 21.19
CA LEU A 64 18.68 22.32 19.79
C LEU A 64 18.26 23.77 19.51
N ILE A 65 17.07 24.15 19.98
CA ILE A 65 16.52 25.51 19.82
C ILE A 65 17.35 26.54 20.58
N ILE A 66 17.79 26.23 21.81
CA ILE A 66 18.65 27.12 22.61
C ILE A 66 19.98 27.37 21.89
N LYS A 67 20.66 26.30 21.47
CA LYS A 67 21.93 26.39 20.71
C LYS A 67 21.76 27.18 19.42
N HIS A 68 20.67 26.96 18.69
CA HIS A 68 20.37 27.71 17.46
C HIS A 68 20.21 29.22 17.73
N LYS A 69 19.51 29.59 18.81
CA LYS A 69 19.37 30.98 19.23
C LYS A 69 20.72 31.61 19.59
N GLU A 70 21.58 30.89 20.31
CA GLU A 70 22.91 31.36 20.68
C GLU A 70 23.81 31.58 19.46
N ILE A 71 23.84 30.65 18.51
CA ILE A 71 24.60 30.79 17.27
C ILE A 71 24.12 32.02 16.49
N ASN A 72 22.81 32.20 16.36
CA ASN A 72 22.23 33.34 15.63
C ASN A 72 22.48 34.71 16.29
N LYS A 73 22.80 34.78 17.59
CA LYS A 73 23.23 36.05 18.22
C LYS A 73 24.56 36.54 17.68
N ASN A 74 25.43 35.62 17.26
CA ASN A 74 26.79 35.92 16.83
C ASN A 74 26.94 35.97 15.29
N LEU A 75 25.85 35.74 14.54
CA LEU A 75 25.84 35.81 13.09
C LEU A 75 25.38 37.19 12.60
N SER A 76 26.14 37.77 11.66
CA SER A 76 25.76 39.02 10.99
C SER A 76 24.45 38.87 10.21
N GLU A 77 24.21 37.69 9.65
CA GLU A 77 22.96 37.33 9.01
C GLU A 77 22.49 35.96 9.52
N LYS A 78 21.27 35.94 10.08
CA LYS A 78 20.68 34.79 10.77
C LYS A 78 20.38 33.63 9.80
N VAL A 79 20.47 32.40 10.33
CA VAL A 79 20.05 31.16 9.64
C VAL A 79 18.83 30.57 10.33
N SER A 80 17.96 29.86 9.58
CA SER A 80 16.82 29.15 10.18
C SER A 80 17.24 27.78 10.70
N LEU A 81 16.58 27.28 11.75
CA LEU A 81 16.89 25.96 12.32
C LEU A 81 16.59 24.87 11.30
N LEU A 82 15.44 24.96 10.63
CA LEU A 82 15.08 24.06 9.54
C LEU A 82 16.08 24.11 8.38
N GLY A 83 16.52 25.31 7.97
CA GLY A 83 17.55 25.48 6.95
C GLY A 83 18.86 24.78 7.32
N THR A 84 19.28 24.96 8.57
CA THR A 84 20.49 24.31 9.12
C THR A 84 20.36 22.78 9.14
N LEU A 85 19.21 22.24 9.57
CA LEU A 85 18.91 20.80 9.56
C LEU A 85 18.88 20.23 8.14
N THR A 86 18.17 20.89 7.22
CA THR A 86 18.03 20.44 5.82
C THR A 86 19.34 20.53 5.04
N THR A 87 20.21 21.51 5.35
CA THR A 87 21.56 21.58 4.79
C THR A 87 22.45 20.44 5.27
N LYS A 88 22.29 19.97 6.52
CA LYS A 88 23.03 18.82 7.04
C LYS A 88 22.51 17.48 6.51
N TYR A 89 21.20 17.26 6.64
CA TYR A 89 20.61 15.93 6.50
C TYR A 89 19.82 15.73 5.19
N GLY A 90 19.47 16.80 4.48
CA GLY A 90 18.57 16.78 3.34
C GLY A 90 17.10 16.97 3.72
N ASP A 91 16.30 17.45 2.76
CA ASP A 91 14.86 17.67 2.94
C ASP A 91 14.10 16.39 3.30
N ASP A 92 14.44 15.24 2.69
CA ASP A 92 13.73 13.98 2.89
C ASP A 92 13.93 13.40 4.29
N ALA A 93 15.19 13.35 4.76
CA ALA A 93 15.51 12.85 6.09
C ALA A 93 14.86 13.72 7.17
N VAL A 94 14.97 15.06 7.06
CA VAL A 94 14.35 16.00 8.00
C VAL A 94 12.83 15.86 8.00
N ALA A 95 12.20 15.83 6.82
CA ALA A 95 10.75 15.68 6.72
C ALA A 95 10.25 14.40 7.41
N ALA A 96 10.92 13.27 7.14
CA ALA A 96 10.55 11.98 7.71
C ALA A 96 10.77 11.95 9.24
N ALA A 97 11.92 12.45 9.70
CA ALA A 97 12.28 12.47 11.11
C ALA A 97 11.32 13.36 11.92
N LEU A 98 10.94 14.54 11.42
CA LEU A 98 9.97 15.42 12.11
C LEU A 98 8.62 14.74 12.32
N VAL A 99 8.13 13.94 11.34
CA VAL A 99 6.90 13.15 11.52
C VAL A 99 7.05 12.12 12.63
N THR A 100 8.17 11.40 12.67
CA THR A 100 8.45 10.41 13.70
C THR A 100 8.57 11.06 15.08
N SER A 101 9.43 12.08 15.21
CA SER A 101 9.69 12.78 16.46
C SER A 101 8.42 13.37 17.07
N LYS A 102 7.51 13.91 16.25
CA LYS A 102 6.22 14.45 16.72
C LYS A 102 5.35 13.37 17.35
N LYS A 103 5.33 12.15 16.81
CA LYS A 103 4.51 11.04 17.34
C LYS A 103 4.99 10.57 18.72
N SER A 104 6.29 10.68 18.98
CA SER A 104 6.91 10.28 20.26
C SER A 104 7.26 11.48 21.15
N ALA A 105 6.74 12.67 20.86
CA ALA A 105 7.12 13.89 21.55
C ALA A 105 6.45 13.98 22.93
N ASP A 106 7.27 14.23 23.94
CA ASP A 106 6.90 14.40 25.35
C ASP A 106 7.89 15.38 26.01
N PRO A 107 7.43 16.47 26.67
CA PRO A 107 6.05 16.91 26.89
C PRO A 107 5.36 17.53 25.65
N PRO A 108 4.03 17.80 25.69
CA PRO A 108 3.28 18.38 24.57
C PRO A 108 3.85 19.68 23.99
N SER A 109 4.59 20.46 24.77
CA SER A 109 5.28 21.66 24.28
C SER A 109 6.36 21.34 23.24
N VAL A 110 7.04 20.20 23.37
CA VAL A 110 8.01 19.72 22.37
C VAL A 110 7.29 19.29 21.09
N ALA A 111 6.12 18.66 21.21
CA ALA A 111 5.30 18.28 20.05
C ALA A 111 4.90 19.51 19.23
N GLU A 112 4.54 20.62 19.88
CA GLU A 112 4.19 21.87 19.19
C GLU A 112 5.41 22.51 18.50
N GLN A 113 6.60 22.46 19.12
CA GLN A 113 7.84 22.93 18.48
C GLN A 113 8.18 22.13 17.22
N ILE A 114 8.05 20.80 17.25
CA ILE A 114 8.29 19.94 16.08
C ILE A 114 7.26 20.22 14.99
N LYS A 115 5.98 20.38 15.37
CA LYS A 115 4.91 20.77 14.43
C LYS A 115 5.17 22.15 13.78
N ASN A 116 5.75 23.10 14.51
CA ASN A 116 6.15 24.38 13.95
C ASN A 116 7.26 24.22 12.90
N LEU A 117 8.24 23.34 13.12
CA LEU A 117 9.26 23.01 12.11
C LEU A 117 8.66 22.34 10.87
N GLN A 118 7.69 21.43 11.04
CA GLN A 118 6.96 20.85 9.90
C GLN A 118 6.22 21.92 9.11
N THR A 119 5.54 22.84 9.80
CA THR A 119 4.81 23.94 9.18
C THR A 119 5.75 24.90 8.43
N GLU A 120 6.88 25.26 9.04
CA GLU A 120 7.93 26.06 8.40
C GLU A 120 8.42 25.37 7.11
N GLN A 121 8.59 24.05 7.12
CA GLN A 121 9.04 23.29 5.95
C GLN A 121 8.03 23.35 4.80
N LEU A 122 6.75 23.09 5.08
CA LEU A 122 5.69 23.15 4.07
C LEU A 122 5.54 24.58 3.51
N MET A 123 5.60 25.60 4.38
CA MET A 123 5.51 27.01 3.96
C MET A 123 6.71 27.44 3.14
N LYS A 124 7.94 27.05 3.52
CA LYS A 124 9.15 27.33 2.73
C LYS A 124 9.05 26.75 1.31
N TRP A 125 8.49 25.55 1.15
CA TRP A 125 8.25 24.99 -0.18
C TRP A 125 7.15 25.73 -0.94
N LYS A 126 6.06 26.12 -0.27
CA LYS A 126 4.95 26.89 -0.85
C LYS A 126 5.38 28.29 -1.30
N ASP A 127 6.09 29.03 -0.45
CA ASP A 127 6.57 30.39 -0.72
C ASP A 127 7.64 30.39 -1.81
N GLY A 128 8.46 29.33 -1.85
CA GLY A 128 9.35 29.02 -2.97
C GLY A 128 8.65 28.53 -4.24
N ARG A 129 7.31 28.54 -4.27
CA ARG A 129 6.44 28.11 -5.38
C ARG A 129 6.79 26.72 -5.93
N LYS A 130 7.22 25.80 -5.07
CA LYS A 130 7.56 24.44 -5.50
C LYS A 130 6.30 23.72 -5.96
N SER A 131 6.36 23.06 -7.11
CA SER A 131 5.29 22.15 -7.52
C SER A 131 5.27 20.91 -6.62
N LEU A 132 4.14 20.20 -6.58
CA LEU A 132 4.05 18.89 -5.91
C LEU A 132 5.10 17.91 -6.45
N GLY A 133 5.34 17.94 -7.77
CA GLY A 133 6.42 17.18 -8.41
C GLY A 133 7.81 17.54 -7.89
N SER A 134 8.09 18.82 -7.69
CA SER A 134 9.36 19.28 -7.11
C SER A 134 9.54 18.82 -5.66
N VAL A 135 8.48 18.89 -4.84
CA VAL A 135 8.52 18.39 -3.45
C VAL A 135 8.68 16.87 -3.42
N SER A 136 8.01 16.12 -4.30
CA SER A 136 8.19 14.66 -4.39
C SER A 136 9.64 14.25 -4.73
N LYS A 137 10.37 15.09 -5.47
CA LYS A 137 11.80 14.87 -5.74
C LYS A 137 12.64 15.11 -4.49
N LEU A 138 12.35 16.16 -3.73
CA LEU A 138 13.02 16.47 -2.47
C LEU A 138 12.85 15.36 -1.44
N LEU A 139 11.63 14.81 -1.31
CA LEU A 139 11.31 13.71 -0.39
C LEU A 139 11.93 12.36 -0.77
N ASN A 140 12.51 12.25 -1.97
CA ASN A 140 13.26 11.09 -2.43
C ASN A 140 12.62 9.72 -2.13
N PHE A 141 11.44 9.46 -2.69
CA PHE A 141 10.70 8.19 -2.56
C PHE A 141 11.43 6.96 -3.14
N ARG A 142 12.54 7.14 -3.87
CA ARG A 142 13.37 6.03 -4.35
C ARG A 142 14.22 5.41 -3.24
N TYR A 143 14.43 6.16 -2.16
CA TYR A 143 15.09 5.66 -0.96
C TYR A 143 14.03 5.18 0.04
N ASN A 144 13.98 3.87 0.26
CA ASN A 144 12.88 3.18 0.95
C ASN A 144 12.78 3.45 2.47
N LYS A 145 13.67 4.25 3.07
CA LYS A 145 13.56 4.65 4.48
C LYS A 145 12.45 5.69 4.65
N GLY A 146 11.53 5.43 5.58
CA GLY A 146 10.50 6.38 5.99
C GLY A 146 9.43 6.68 4.93
N LEU A 147 9.10 5.74 4.04
CA LEU A 147 8.14 5.96 2.95
C LEU A 147 6.77 6.45 3.46
N GLY A 148 6.31 5.93 4.60
CA GLY A 148 5.04 6.36 5.20
C GLY A 148 5.06 7.81 5.68
N GLN A 149 6.13 8.22 6.34
CA GLN A 149 6.33 9.60 6.79
C GLN A 149 6.49 10.55 5.59
N LYS A 150 7.28 10.16 4.58
CA LYS A 150 7.43 10.91 3.33
C LYS A 150 6.10 11.08 2.60
N PHE A 151 5.30 10.02 2.53
CA PHE A 151 3.95 10.08 1.96
C PHE A 151 3.07 11.06 2.72
N GLN A 152 3.07 11.00 4.06
CA GLN A 152 2.32 11.93 4.90
C GLN A 152 2.67 13.38 4.58
N VAL A 153 3.96 13.70 4.50
CA VAL A 153 4.43 15.07 4.21
C VAL A 153 4.01 15.52 2.80
N LEU A 154 4.08 14.62 1.81
CA LEU A 154 3.63 14.96 0.45
C LEU A 154 2.10 15.18 0.39
N ASP A 155 1.31 14.37 1.10
CA ASP A 155 -0.14 14.52 1.19
C ASP A 155 -0.53 15.82 1.91
N GLU A 156 0.11 16.15 3.02
CA GLU A 156 -0.06 17.42 3.73
C GLU A 156 0.28 18.62 2.82
N TYR A 157 1.38 18.53 2.06
CA TYR A 157 1.73 19.55 1.09
C TYR A 157 0.70 19.68 -0.04
N ALA A 158 0.23 18.55 -0.59
CA ALA A 158 -0.81 18.53 -1.61
C ALA A 158 -2.08 19.23 -1.13
N LYS A 159 -2.53 18.96 0.10
CA LYS A 159 -3.66 19.66 0.75
C LYS A 159 -3.39 21.15 0.89
N LEU A 160 -2.20 21.55 1.36
CA LEU A 160 -1.81 22.95 1.55
C LEU A 160 -1.84 23.77 0.24
N VAL A 161 -1.44 23.15 -0.87
CA VAL A 161 -1.46 23.76 -2.21
C VAL A 161 -2.70 23.38 -3.03
N LYS A 162 -3.74 22.84 -2.37
CA LYS A 162 -5.05 22.50 -2.93
C LYS A 162 -5.00 21.62 -4.18
N GLN A 163 -4.11 20.64 -4.17
CA GLN A 163 -3.98 19.63 -5.24
C GLN A 163 -4.94 18.46 -5.00
N SER A 164 -5.46 17.90 -6.09
CA SER A 164 -6.34 16.73 -6.06
C SER A 164 -5.58 15.43 -5.80
N ASP A 165 -6.34 14.39 -5.42
CA ASP A 165 -5.83 13.02 -5.23
C ASP A 165 -5.25 12.46 -6.53
N ASP A 166 -5.87 12.76 -7.67
CA ASP A 166 -5.35 12.38 -8.99
C ASP A 166 -3.97 12.99 -9.28
N THR A 167 -3.78 14.26 -8.90
CA THR A 167 -2.48 14.92 -9.07
C THR A 167 -1.43 14.35 -8.13
N LEU A 168 -1.80 14.06 -6.88
CA LEU A 168 -0.93 13.39 -5.91
C LEU A 168 -0.51 12.00 -6.42
N LEU A 169 -1.48 11.20 -6.86
CA LEU A 169 -1.27 9.86 -7.39
C LEU A 169 -0.36 9.87 -8.63
N THR A 170 -0.66 10.71 -9.62
CA THR A 170 0.15 10.86 -10.83
C THR A 170 1.57 11.32 -10.51
N THR A 171 1.72 12.22 -9.55
CA THR A 171 3.04 12.67 -9.07
C THR A 171 3.82 11.52 -8.45
N LEU A 172 3.19 10.71 -7.60
CA LEU A 172 3.82 9.56 -6.96
C LEU A 172 4.25 8.51 -8.00
N ILE A 173 3.35 8.12 -8.91
CA ILE A 173 3.64 7.17 -10.01
C ILE A 173 4.88 7.63 -10.79
N LYS A 174 4.89 8.88 -11.24
CA LYS A 174 6.04 9.45 -11.97
C LYS A 174 7.32 9.44 -11.14
N ARG A 175 7.22 9.70 -9.83
CA ARG A 175 8.39 9.78 -8.96
C ARG A 175 9.03 8.43 -8.70
N VAL A 176 8.23 7.40 -8.46
CA VAL A 176 8.71 6.04 -8.19
C VAL A 176 9.11 5.31 -9.46
N GLY A 177 8.63 5.75 -10.63
CA GLY A 177 9.04 5.23 -11.95
C GLY A 177 7.97 4.44 -12.68
N GLY A 178 6.79 4.27 -12.09
CA GLY A 178 5.67 3.52 -12.66
C GLY A 178 4.71 3.05 -11.57
N GLU A 179 3.57 2.50 -11.99
CA GLU A 179 2.53 1.99 -11.07
C GLU A 179 3.03 0.74 -10.33
N GLU A 180 3.87 -0.06 -10.97
CA GLU A 180 4.48 -1.26 -10.41
C GLU A 180 5.37 -1.00 -9.21
N SER A 181 5.94 0.21 -9.14
CA SER A 181 6.81 0.65 -8.04
C SER A 181 6.05 1.38 -6.93
N LEU A 182 4.76 1.67 -7.12
CA LEU A 182 3.96 2.49 -6.21
C LEU A 182 3.52 1.73 -4.95
N GLY A 183 3.37 0.41 -5.05
CA GLY A 183 2.93 -0.43 -3.93
C GLY A 183 3.78 -0.27 -2.68
N GLY A 184 5.09 0.00 -2.83
CA GLY A 184 5.99 0.25 -1.70
C GLY A 184 5.59 1.48 -0.89
N VAL A 185 5.26 2.57 -1.58
CA VAL A 185 4.86 3.83 -0.97
C VAL A 185 3.49 3.72 -0.32
N LEU A 186 2.51 3.13 -1.01
CA LEU A 186 1.15 2.97 -0.47
C LEU A 186 1.13 2.02 0.73
N TYR A 187 1.91 0.94 0.71
CA TYR A 187 2.11 0.09 1.88
C TYR A 187 2.69 0.87 3.07
N GLY A 188 3.78 1.64 2.85
CA GLY A 188 4.36 2.47 3.91
C GLY A 188 3.38 3.49 4.47
N ALA A 189 2.51 4.06 3.62
CA ALA A 189 1.45 4.97 4.05
C ALA A 189 0.37 4.26 4.87
N ARG A 190 -0.03 3.04 4.50
CA ARG A 190 -1.00 2.20 5.25
C ARG A 190 -0.54 1.89 6.66
N THR A 191 0.76 1.72 6.86
CA THR A 191 1.34 1.36 8.17
C THR A 191 1.76 2.56 9.01
N ASN A 192 1.63 3.80 8.50
CA ASN A 192 2.16 4.99 9.16
C ASN A 192 1.20 5.66 10.16
N SER A 193 -0.05 5.93 9.76
CA SER A 193 -1.09 6.51 10.62
C SER A 193 -2.48 6.15 10.08
N ALA A 194 -3.52 6.30 10.91
CA ALA A 194 -4.90 6.06 10.47
C ALA A 194 -5.30 6.98 9.30
N GLU A 195 -4.89 8.24 9.33
CA GLU A 195 -5.17 9.20 8.25
C GLU A 195 -4.47 8.79 6.95
N THR A 196 -3.17 8.47 6.99
CA THR A 196 -2.45 8.05 5.79
C THR A 196 -2.93 6.70 5.28
N LYS A 197 -3.41 5.82 6.17
CA LYS A 197 -4.05 4.54 5.78
C LYS A 197 -5.32 4.77 4.99
N ASN A 198 -6.20 5.66 5.45
CA ASN A 198 -7.42 6.00 4.72
C ASN A 198 -7.09 6.62 3.36
N LYS A 199 -6.12 7.54 3.33
CA LYS A 199 -5.66 8.16 2.08
C LYS A 199 -5.09 7.14 1.10
N ALA A 200 -4.18 6.28 1.55
CA ALA A 200 -3.58 5.24 0.73
C ALA A 200 -4.64 4.27 0.19
N THR A 201 -5.61 3.86 1.02
CA THR A 201 -6.71 2.99 0.60
C THR A 201 -7.56 3.65 -0.49
N ASN A 202 -7.82 4.97 -0.39
CA ASN A 202 -8.53 5.71 -1.44
C ASN A 202 -7.74 5.70 -2.77
N LEU A 203 -6.43 6.00 -2.70
CA LEU A 203 -5.57 5.97 -3.89
C LEU A 203 -5.48 4.57 -4.53
N GLU A 204 -5.40 3.51 -3.71
CA GLU A 204 -5.45 2.13 -4.19
C GLU A 204 -6.79 1.81 -4.87
N ASN A 205 -7.92 2.33 -4.38
CA ASN A 205 -9.22 2.11 -5.03
C ASN A 205 -9.29 2.79 -6.40
N ILE A 206 -8.78 4.03 -6.52
CA ILE A 206 -8.68 4.72 -7.82
C ILE A 206 -7.82 3.91 -8.80
N LEU A 207 -6.71 3.33 -8.33
CA LEU A 207 -5.86 2.46 -9.15
C LEU A 207 -6.57 1.17 -9.56
N ILE A 208 -7.25 0.50 -8.63
CA ILE A 208 -8.01 -0.72 -8.92
C ILE A 208 -9.08 -0.43 -9.98
N GLU A 209 -9.84 0.66 -9.86
CA GLU A 209 -10.82 1.06 -10.88
C GLU A 209 -10.18 1.33 -12.25
N LYS A 210 -9.01 1.97 -12.27
CA LYS A 210 -8.23 2.16 -13.50
C LYS A 210 -7.80 0.81 -14.10
N TRP A 211 -7.25 -0.08 -13.30
CA TRP A 211 -6.79 -1.41 -13.70
C TRP A 211 -7.94 -2.32 -14.13
N THR A 212 -9.13 -2.19 -13.53
CA THR A 212 -10.33 -2.93 -13.94
C THR A 212 -10.85 -2.46 -15.31
N ARG A 213 -10.73 -1.15 -15.61
CA ARG A 213 -11.07 -0.60 -16.94
C ARG A 213 -10.03 -0.98 -18.00
N GLY A 214 -8.76 -0.98 -17.63
CA GLY A 214 -7.66 -1.38 -18.52
C GLY A 214 -7.45 -2.89 -18.62
N GLU A 215 -8.30 -3.70 -17.98
CA GLU A 215 -8.21 -5.17 -17.96
C GLU A 215 -6.81 -5.68 -17.62
N GLN A 216 -6.20 -5.04 -16.61
CA GLN A 216 -4.88 -5.43 -16.17
C GLN A 216 -4.91 -6.87 -15.63
N LEU A 217 -3.82 -7.62 -15.84
CA LEU A 217 -3.78 -9.01 -15.37
C LEU A 217 -3.84 -9.08 -13.84
N PRO A 218 -4.64 -10.00 -13.26
CA PRO A 218 -4.67 -10.27 -11.83
C PRO A 218 -3.31 -10.43 -11.17
N ALA A 219 -2.37 -11.10 -11.83
CA ALA A 219 -1.01 -11.27 -11.33
C ALA A 219 -0.28 -9.93 -11.11
N ASN A 220 -0.43 -8.99 -12.05
CA ASN A 220 0.20 -7.67 -11.95
C ASN A 220 -0.42 -6.87 -10.81
N VAL A 221 -1.76 -6.86 -10.70
CA VAL A 221 -2.44 -6.16 -9.60
C VAL A 221 -2.11 -6.76 -8.24
N PHE A 222 -2.01 -8.09 -8.14
CA PHE A 222 -1.57 -8.77 -6.93
C PHE A 222 -0.18 -8.31 -6.47
N GLN A 223 0.77 -8.20 -7.42
CA GLN A 223 2.11 -7.70 -7.16
C GLN A 223 2.12 -6.19 -6.81
N TRP A 224 1.39 -5.37 -7.56
CA TRP A 224 1.40 -3.91 -7.39
C TRP A 224 0.72 -3.45 -6.11
N LEU A 225 -0.28 -4.20 -5.62
CA LEU A 225 -0.87 -4.02 -4.29
C LEU A 225 0.00 -4.62 -3.16
N ARG A 226 1.13 -5.24 -3.51
CA ARG A 226 2.06 -5.95 -2.60
C ARG A 226 1.43 -7.10 -1.82
N LEU A 227 0.39 -7.73 -2.38
CA LEU A 227 -0.32 -8.84 -1.74
C LEU A 227 0.51 -10.14 -1.69
N SER A 228 1.64 -10.21 -2.39
CA SER A 228 2.57 -11.36 -2.33
C SER A 228 3.61 -11.25 -1.21
N GLY A 229 3.69 -10.10 -0.51
CA GLY A 229 4.79 -9.79 0.41
C GLY A 229 4.62 -10.38 1.80
N ASP A 230 3.38 -10.51 2.27
CA ASP A 230 3.06 -10.99 3.61
C ASP A 230 1.71 -11.73 3.60
N VAL A 231 1.69 -12.95 4.12
CA VAL A 231 0.51 -13.82 4.07
C VAL A 231 -0.59 -13.35 5.01
N ASP A 232 -0.25 -12.65 6.10
CA ASP A 232 -1.24 -12.13 7.04
C ASP A 232 -1.94 -10.91 6.44
N ASP A 233 -1.19 -9.98 5.84
CA ASP A 233 -1.74 -8.79 5.15
C ASP A 233 -2.63 -9.20 3.96
N ALA A 234 -2.18 -10.18 3.16
CA ALA A 234 -2.90 -10.65 1.97
C ALA A 234 -4.28 -11.27 2.27
N PHE A 235 -4.44 -11.81 3.47
CA PHE A 235 -5.68 -12.43 3.96
C PHE A 235 -6.48 -11.54 4.93
N THR A 236 -6.07 -10.28 5.14
CA THR A 236 -6.95 -9.32 5.83
C THR A 236 -8.27 -9.16 5.06
N ALA A 237 -9.37 -8.92 5.79
CA ALA A 237 -10.69 -8.80 5.19
C ALA A 237 -10.77 -7.80 4.03
N ASN A 238 -10.11 -6.66 4.19
CA ASN A 238 -10.05 -5.65 3.16
C ASN A 238 -9.32 -6.15 1.91
N ASN A 239 -8.12 -6.72 2.06
CA ASN A 239 -7.30 -7.11 0.91
C ASN A 239 -7.86 -8.33 0.17
N LEU A 240 -8.28 -9.36 0.91
CA LEU A 240 -8.85 -10.56 0.31
C LEU A 240 -10.11 -10.25 -0.50
N ASN A 241 -11.07 -9.54 0.09
CA ASN A 241 -12.34 -9.24 -0.59
C ASN A 241 -12.14 -8.28 -1.77
N ARG A 242 -11.28 -7.25 -1.64
CA ARG A 242 -10.97 -6.33 -2.74
C ARG A 242 -10.33 -7.05 -3.91
N PHE A 243 -9.36 -7.92 -3.65
CA PHE A 243 -8.68 -8.66 -4.70
C PHE A 243 -9.58 -9.72 -5.35
N MET A 244 -10.36 -10.45 -4.56
CA MET A 244 -11.38 -11.39 -5.08
C MET A 244 -12.35 -10.69 -6.02
N LYS A 245 -12.90 -9.54 -5.60
CA LYS A 245 -13.80 -8.73 -6.45
C LYS A 245 -13.11 -8.32 -7.75
N TYR A 246 -11.87 -7.83 -7.67
CA TYR A 246 -11.11 -7.44 -8.84
C TYR A 246 -10.95 -8.59 -9.86
N VAL A 247 -10.58 -9.79 -9.39
CA VAL A 247 -10.42 -10.95 -10.26
C VAL A 247 -11.75 -11.46 -10.80
N ASP A 248 -12.83 -11.33 -10.05
CA ASP A 248 -14.18 -11.63 -10.53
C ASP A 248 -14.61 -10.72 -11.67
N ASP A 249 -14.40 -9.41 -11.52
CA ASP A 249 -14.67 -8.43 -12.57
C ASP A 249 -13.81 -8.72 -13.82
N PHE A 250 -12.53 -9.05 -13.64
CA PHE A 250 -11.64 -9.45 -14.73
C PHE A 250 -12.13 -10.72 -15.45
N ASN A 251 -12.45 -11.77 -14.69
CA ASN A 251 -12.88 -13.07 -15.21
C ASN A 251 -14.26 -13.02 -15.88
N ALA A 252 -15.15 -12.14 -15.42
CA ALA A 252 -16.45 -11.90 -16.04
C ALA A 252 -16.30 -11.25 -17.43
N LYS A 253 -15.35 -10.32 -17.58
CA LYS A 253 -15.02 -9.71 -18.87
C LYS A 253 -14.23 -10.65 -19.79
N ASN A 254 -13.47 -11.59 -19.21
CA ASN A 254 -12.54 -12.47 -19.91
C ASN A 254 -12.88 -13.97 -19.74
N PRO A 255 -14.06 -14.45 -20.20
CA PRO A 255 -14.53 -15.80 -19.91
C PRO A 255 -13.64 -16.92 -20.48
N GLY A 256 -12.89 -16.66 -21.56
CA GLY A 256 -11.95 -17.61 -22.16
C GLY A 256 -10.53 -17.59 -21.56
N GLN A 257 -10.23 -16.63 -20.69
CA GLN A 257 -8.90 -16.44 -20.09
C GLN A 257 -8.97 -16.27 -18.57
N LYS A 258 -9.94 -16.94 -17.94
CA LYS A 258 -10.15 -16.86 -16.49
C LYS A 258 -8.87 -17.19 -15.74
N ARG A 259 -8.56 -16.38 -14.73
CA ARG A 259 -7.43 -16.56 -13.83
C ARG A 259 -7.96 -16.98 -12.45
N PRO A 260 -7.56 -18.15 -11.93
CA PRO A 260 -7.91 -18.55 -10.57
C PRO A 260 -7.16 -17.68 -9.56
N VAL A 261 -7.84 -17.26 -8.51
CA VAL A 261 -7.21 -16.44 -7.47
C VAL A 261 -6.29 -17.31 -6.62
N LEU A 262 -6.70 -18.54 -6.32
CA LEU A 262 -5.96 -19.46 -5.47
C LEU A 262 -4.52 -19.72 -5.97
N GLU A 263 -4.33 -19.75 -7.29
CA GLU A 263 -3.02 -19.95 -7.90
C GLU A 263 -2.03 -18.84 -7.52
N LEU A 264 -2.47 -17.57 -7.52
CA LEU A 264 -1.60 -16.44 -7.16
C LEU A 264 -1.16 -16.51 -5.69
N TYR A 265 -2.10 -16.83 -4.80
CA TYR A 265 -1.81 -16.99 -3.37
C TYR A 265 -0.89 -18.18 -3.11
N THR A 266 -1.12 -19.33 -3.74
CA THR A 266 -0.29 -20.54 -3.55
C THR A 266 1.08 -20.42 -4.19
N GLN A 267 1.22 -19.71 -5.31
CA GLN A 267 2.53 -19.36 -5.88
C GLN A 267 3.34 -18.47 -4.93
N ALA A 268 2.69 -17.46 -4.33
CA ALA A 268 3.36 -16.53 -3.40
C ALA A 268 3.72 -17.17 -2.05
N PHE A 269 2.82 -17.96 -1.46
CA PHE A 269 2.94 -18.38 -0.06
C PHE A 269 3.05 -19.89 0.15
N LYS A 270 3.01 -20.68 -0.93
CA LYS A 270 2.89 -22.16 -0.90
C LYS A 270 1.55 -22.63 -0.34
N ASP A 271 1.24 -23.90 -0.57
CA ASP A 271 -0.08 -24.46 -0.31
C ASP A 271 -0.44 -24.47 1.19
N ALA A 272 0.44 -24.98 2.05
CA ALA A 272 0.12 -25.16 3.46
C ALA A 272 -0.20 -23.85 4.21
N PRO A 273 0.56 -22.74 4.04
CA PRO A 273 0.20 -21.45 4.64
C PRO A 273 -1.13 -20.89 4.13
N VAL A 274 -1.38 -20.97 2.81
CA VAL A 274 -2.63 -20.52 2.19
C VAL A 274 -3.82 -21.29 2.75
N MET A 275 -3.71 -22.62 2.80
CA MET A 275 -4.77 -23.47 3.32
C MET A 275 -5.12 -23.17 4.78
N ARG A 276 -4.12 -22.92 5.64
CA ARG A 276 -4.37 -22.49 7.03
C ARG A 276 -5.12 -21.15 7.09
N LYS A 277 -4.73 -20.19 6.25
CA LYS A 277 -5.40 -18.88 6.19
C LYS A 277 -6.82 -18.97 5.67
N LEU A 278 -7.07 -19.80 4.66
CA LEU A 278 -8.41 -20.04 4.13
C LEU A 278 -9.34 -20.64 5.19
N LEU A 279 -8.87 -21.61 5.97
CA LEU A 279 -9.65 -22.15 7.07
C LEU A 279 -9.98 -21.08 8.12
N SER A 280 -9.00 -20.26 8.53
CA SER A 280 -9.23 -19.18 9.48
C SER A 280 -10.18 -18.11 8.94
N ALA A 281 -10.07 -17.75 7.66
CA ALA A 281 -10.92 -16.75 7.01
C ALA A 281 -12.35 -17.27 6.76
N MET A 282 -12.52 -18.59 6.63
CA MET A 282 -13.85 -19.20 6.52
C MET A 282 -14.68 -19.02 7.80
N ASP A 283 -14.03 -18.96 8.96
CA ASP A 283 -14.67 -18.77 10.26
C ASP A 283 -14.95 -17.28 10.58
N ASP A 284 -14.43 -16.35 9.77
CA ASP A 284 -14.66 -14.91 9.91
C ASP A 284 -15.80 -14.44 9.00
N SER A 285 -16.79 -13.74 9.56
CA SER A 285 -18.01 -13.35 8.85
C SER A 285 -17.79 -12.39 7.68
N THR A 286 -16.65 -11.68 7.66
CA THR A 286 -16.33 -10.73 6.59
C THR A 286 -15.57 -11.37 5.44
N THR A 287 -14.85 -12.46 5.70
CA THR A 287 -14.01 -13.15 4.71
C THR A 287 -14.53 -14.52 4.29
N ASN A 288 -15.57 -15.03 4.94
CA ASN A 288 -16.07 -16.38 4.70
C ASN A 288 -16.43 -16.64 3.23
N VAL A 289 -17.09 -15.72 2.53
CA VAL A 289 -17.51 -15.89 1.14
C VAL A 289 -16.27 -16.07 0.23
N ALA A 290 -15.28 -15.19 0.39
CA ALA A 290 -14.04 -15.26 -0.36
C ALA A 290 -13.27 -16.56 -0.05
N ALA A 291 -13.15 -16.92 1.23
CA ALA A 291 -12.46 -18.12 1.66
C ALA A 291 -13.12 -19.40 1.13
N LYS A 292 -14.45 -19.51 1.23
CA LYS A 292 -15.21 -20.64 0.69
C LYS A 292 -15.01 -20.79 -0.81
N LYS A 293 -15.06 -19.68 -1.56
CA LYS A 293 -14.82 -19.70 -3.00
C LYS A 293 -13.43 -20.21 -3.35
N LEU A 294 -12.40 -19.78 -2.63
CA LEU A 294 -11.03 -20.28 -2.82
C LEU A 294 -10.86 -21.75 -2.43
N LEU A 295 -11.57 -22.23 -1.40
CA LEU A 295 -11.61 -23.66 -1.05
C LEU A 295 -12.31 -24.49 -2.13
N VAL A 296 -13.37 -23.96 -2.76
CA VAL A 296 -13.99 -24.58 -3.94
C VAL A 296 -13.01 -24.58 -5.12
N GLU A 297 -12.32 -23.46 -5.38
CA GLU A 297 -11.26 -23.39 -6.41
C GLU A 297 -10.19 -24.47 -6.21
N ARG A 298 -9.79 -24.76 -4.96
CA ARG A 298 -8.87 -25.87 -4.64
C ARG A 298 -9.45 -27.21 -5.05
N GLY A 299 -10.70 -27.47 -4.69
CA GLY A 299 -11.37 -28.75 -4.97
C GLY A 299 -11.62 -29.03 -6.45
N ILE A 300 -11.66 -28.01 -7.31
CA ILE A 300 -11.89 -28.18 -8.76
C ILE A 300 -10.61 -28.27 -9.59
N GLN A 301 -9.43 -28.08 -8.98
CA GLN A 301 -8.16 -28.29 -9.68
C GLN A 301 -8.09 -29.75 -10.18
N LYS A 302 -7.76 -29.94 -11.47
CA LYS A 302 -8.02 -31.15 -12.27
C LYS A 302 -7.14 -32.36 -11.94
N ASP A 303 -6.82 -32.58 -10.68
CA ASP A 303 -6.24 -33.82 -10.19
C ASP A 303 -7.00 -34.34 -8.96
N LYS A 304 -7.15 -35.67 -8.88
CA LYS A 304 -7.79 -36.33 -7.74
C LYS A 304 -7.11 -35.95 -6.42
N GLN A 305 -5.81 -35.69 -6.47
CA GLN A 305 -5.00 -35.28 -5.34
C GLN A 305 -5.47 -33.95 -4.73
N SER A 306 -6.03 -33.03 -5.52
CA SER A 306 -6.52 -31.73 -5.08
C SER A 306 -7.83 -31.86 -4.29
N LEU A 307 -8.75 -32.72 -4.73
CA LEU A 307 -9.95 -33.07 -3.96
C LEU A 307 -9.58 -33.75 -2.63
N ASP A 308 -8.70 -34.76 -2.69
CA ASP A 308 -8.26 -35.47 -1.49
C ASP A 308 -7.53 -34.54 -0.51
N SER A 309 -6.67 -33.64 -1.02
CA SER A 309 -5.95 -32.63 -0.23
C SER A 309 -6.91 -31.61 0.40
N MET A 310 -7.91 -31.15 -0.36
CA MET A 310 -8.95 -30.24 0.15
C MET A 310 -9.72 -30.87 1.29
N PHE A 311 -10.20 -32.12 1.14
CA PHE A 311 -10.91 -32.80 2.23
C PHE A 311 -10.00 -33.11 3.43
N MET A 312 -8.73 -33.44 3.19
CA MET A 312 -7.73 -33.66 4.24
C MET A 312 -7.46 -32.41 5.05
N VAL A 313 -7.51 -31.22 4.44
CA VAL A 313 -7.35 -29.95 5.15
C VAL A 313 -8.64 -29.57 5.86
N LEU A 314 -9.79 -29.70 5.20
CA LEU A 314 -11.09 -29.28 5.74
C LEU A 314 -11.46 -30.07 7.01
N LYS A 315 -11.08 -31.35 7.09
CA LYS A 315 -11.29 -32.27 8.23
C LYS A 315 -12.64 -32.06 8.93
N ILE A 316 -13.69 -32.63 8.36
CA ILE A 316 -15.02 -32.56 8.95
C ILE A 316 -15.10 -33.61 10.07
N ASP A 317 -15.30 -33.13 11.29
CA ASP A 317 -15.51 -33.96 12.47
C ASP A 317 -16.77 -33.48 13.19
N ARG A 318 -17.65 -34.43 13.54
CA ARG A 318 -18.87 -34.18 14.31
C ARG A 318 -18.63 -33.62 15.71
N ASN A 319 -17.41 -33.77 16.25
CA ASN A 319 -17.05 -33.26 17.57
C ASN A 319 -16.68 -31.76 17.55
N GLN A 320 -16.63 -31.14 16.37
CA GLN A 320 -16.41 -29.70 16.22
C GLN A 320 -17.71 -28.92 16.55
N THR A 321 -17.59 -27.62 16.77
CA THR A 321 -18.77 -26.76 17.03
C THR A 321 -19.69 -26.76 15.81
N THR A 322 -21.01 -26.69 16.05
CA THR A 322 -22.01 -26.71 14.98
C THR A 322 -21.75 -25.65 13.91
N SER A 323 -21.38 -24.43 14.31
CA SER A 323 -21.05 -23.34 13.38
C SER A 323 -19.90 -23.72 12.43
N VAL A 324 -18.81 -24.29 12.95
CA VAL A 324 -17.65 -24.71 12.13
C VAL A 324 -18.04 -25.84 11.19
N VAL A 325 -18.83 -26.81 11.66
CA VAL A 325 -19.32 -27.90 10.81
C VAL A 325 -20.21 -27.34 9.69
N SER A 326 -21.13 -26.42 9.97
CA SER A 326 -21.99 -25.79 8.95
C SER A 326 -21.18 -25.05 7.88
N GLN A 327 -20.17 -24.25 8.25
CA GLN A 327 -19.34 -23.56 7.25
C GLN A 327 -18.62 -24.55 6.32
N LYS A 328 -18.14 -25.68 6.85
CA LYS A 328 -17.50 -26.74 6.06
C LYS A 328 -18.48 -27.46 5.14
N ILE A 329 -19.69 -27.73 5.63
CA ILE A 329 -20.77 -28.32 4.84
C ILE A 329 -21.14 -27.40 3.67
N ASP A 330 -21.22 -26.08 3.87
CA ASP A 330 -21.50 -25.13 2.79
C ASP A 330 -20.47 -25.23 1.65
N VAL A 331 -19.17 -25.34 1.99
CA VAL A 331 -18.11 -25.52 0.98
C VAL A 331 -18.30 -26.83 0.22
N LEU A 332 -18.60 -27.91 0.94
CA LEU A 332 -18.87 -29.21 0.34
C LEU A 332 -20.09 -29.20 -0.58
N GLU A 333 -21.15 -28.51 -0.19
CA GLU A 333 -22.37 -28.36 -1.00
C GLU A 333 -22.07 -27.60 -2.29
N GLN A 334 -21.36 -26.47 -2.21
CA GLN A 334 -20.94 -25.71 -3.39
C GLN A 334 -20.07 -26.56 -4.31
N LEU A 335 -19.10 -27.29 -3.76
CA LEU A 335 -18.23 -28.17 -4.53
C LEU A 335 -19.00 -29.32 -5.20
N ALA A 336 -20.01 -29.87 -4.52
CA ALA A 336 -20.85 -30.95 -5.04
C ALA A 336 -21.76 -30.50 -6.21
N GLU A 337 -21.97 -29.19 -6.39
CA GLU A 337 -22.71 -28.60 -7.49
C GLU A 337 -21.83 -28.33 -8.73
N VAL A 338 -20.51 -28.36 -8.59
CA VAL A 338 -19.59 -28.17 -9.72
C VAL A 338 -19.59 -29.40 -10.63
N LYS A 339 -20.01 -29.19 -11.89
CA LYS A 339 -20.16 -30.23 -12.93
C LYS A 339 -18.95 -31.17 -13.02
N ASP A 340 -17.74 -30.59 -13.10
CA ASP A 340 -16.49 -31.30 -13.37
C ASP A 340 -16.08 -32.30 -12.27
N VAL A 341 -16.54 -32.11 -11.03
CA VAL A 341 -16.18 -32.99 -9.89
C VAL A 341 -17.38 -33.71 -9.28
N SER A 342 -18.61 -33.30 -9.60
CA SER A 342 -19.85 -33.84 -9.04
C SER A 342 -19.96 -35.37 -9.07
N GLN A 343 -19.46 -36.01 -10.13
CA GLN A 343 -19.56 -37.47 -10.34
C GLN A 343 -18.68 -38.28 -9.37
N VAL A 344 -17.53 -37.74 -8.97
CA VAL A 344 -16.56 -38.42 -8.11
C VAL A 344 -16.62 -37.92 -6.66
N PHE A 345 -17.20 -36.74 -6.45
CA PHE A 345 -17.26 -36.04 -5.17
C PHE A 345 -17.74 -36.92 -4.01
N MET A 346 -18.92 -37.52 -4.11
CA MET A 346 -19.51 -38.29 -3.00
C MET A 346 -18.69 -39.54 -2.65
N LYS A 347 -18.08 -40.19 -3.65
CA LYS A 347 -17.21 -41.36 -3.43
C LYS A 347 -15.92 -40.95 -2.72
N ALA A 348 -15.28 -39.86 -3.16
CA ALA A 348 -14.07 -39.33 -2.55
C ALA A 348 -14.31 -38.86 -1.10
N LEU A 349 -15.38 -38.10 -0.86
CA LEU A 349 -15.77 -37.65 0.48
C LEU A 349 -16.05 -38.84 1.42
N THR A 350 -16.75 -39.87 0.92
CA THR A 350 -17.02 -41.10 1.68
C THR A 350 -15.73 -41.82 2.08
N ALA A 351 -14.77 -41.91 1.16
CA ALA A 351 -13.47 -42.53 1.43
C ALA A 351 -12.70 -41.73 2.49
N GLN A 352 -12.64 -40.40 2.35
CA GLN A 352 -11.90 -39.53 3.26
C GLN A 352 -12.42 -39.58 4.70
N VAL A 353 -13.74 -39.60 4.88
CA VAL A 353 -14.36 -39.67 6.21
C VAL A 353 -14.24 -41.08 6.84
N GLY A 354 -13.78 -42.06 6.06
CA GLY A 354 -13.58 -43.44 6.52
C GLY A 354 -14.85 -44.29 6.49
N GLY A 355 -15.74 -44.01 5.53
CA GLY A 355 -16.85 -44.89 5.15
C GLY A 355 -18.25 -44.29 5.25
N LYS A 356 -19.20 -44.98 4.61
CA LYS A 356 -20.61 -44.56 4.43
C LYS A 356 -21.29 -44.22 5.77
N ARG A 357 -21.11 -45.07 6.79
CA ARG A 357 -21.73 -44.90 8.12
C ARG A 357 -21.25 -43.65 8.85
N LYS A 358 -19.95 -43.34 8.77
CA LYS A 358 -19.38 -42.14 9.41
C LYS A 358 -19.88 -40.89 8.69
N LEU A 359 -19.85 -40.89 7.36
CA LEU A 359 -20.36 -39.77 6.57
C LEU A 359 -21.85 -39.52 6.84
N ALA A 360 -22.70 -40.56 6.85
CA ALA A 360 -24.13 -40.42 7.14
C ALA A 360 -24.37 -39.75 8.51
N LYS A 361 -23.67 -40.17 9.57
CA LYS A 361 -23.77 -39.56 10.90
C LYS A 361 -23.33 -38.09 10.93
N ILE A 362 -22.29 -37.73 10.18
CA ILE A 362 -21.83 -36.34 10.07
C ILE A 362 -22.89 -35.48 9.38
N LEU A 363 -23.41 -35.95 8.23
CA LEU A 363 -24.40 -35.21 7.45
C LEU A 363 -25.73 -35.07 8.20
N GLU A 364 -26.14 -36.11 8.95
CA GLU A 364 -27.30 -36.08 9.85
C GLU A 364 -27.12 -35.06 10.98
N GLY A 365 -26.01 -35.12 11.72
CA GLY A 365 -25.76 -34.19 12.81
C GLY A 365 -25.59 -32.73 12.38
N ALA A 366 -25.24 -32.48 11.11
CA ALA A 366 -25.11 -31.16 10.53
C ALA A 366 -26.37 -30.69 9.76
N GLU A 367 -27.44 -31.50 9.74
CA GLU A 367 -28.66 -31.23 8.97
C GLU A 367 -28.41 -30.94 7.47
N ALA A 368 -27.38 -31.57 6.89
CA ALA A 368 -26.87 -31.34 5.54
C ALA A 368 -27.73 -32.03 4.46
N THR A 369 -29.00 -31.65 4.35
CA THR A 369 -30.01 -32.36 3.54
C THR A 369 -29.65 -32.49 2.06
N ARG A 370 -28.94 -31.52 1.47
CA ARG A 370 -28.52 -31.60 0.05
C ARG A 370 -27.47 -32.69 -0.15
N LEU A 371 -26.48 -32.76 0.74
CA LEU A 371 -25.44 -33.79 0.70
C LEU A 371 -26.03 -35.17 1.03
N GLN A 372 -26.99 -35.28 1.94
CA GLN A 372 -27.69 -36.54 2.22
C GLN A 372 -28.42 -37.07 0.97
N LYS A 373 -29.14 -36.21 0.24
CA LYS A 373 -29.79 -36.61 -1.03
C LYS A 373 -28.77 -37.11 -2.05
N LYS A 374 -27.63 -36.43 -2.21
CA LYS A 374 -26.54 -36.87 -3.09
C LYS A 374 -25.91 -38.18 -2.61
N GLN A 375 -25.81 -38.39 -1.29
CA GLN A 375 -25.34 -39.65 -0.70
C GLN A 375 -26.26 -40.82 -1.06
N PHE A 376 -27.58 -40.67 -0.89
CA PHE A 376 -28.55 -41.70 -1.26
C PHE A 376 -28.55 -41.98 -2.76
N ALA A 377 -28.50 -40.95 -3.60
CA ALA A 377 -28.38 -41.14 -5.05
C ALA A 377 -27.10 -41.93 -5.42
N THR A 378 -25.99 -41.67 -4.74
CA THR A 378 -24.73 -42.39 -4.93
C THR A 378 -24.83 -43.86 -4.49
N TRP A 379 -25.58 -44.15 -3.42
CA TRP A 379 -25.83 -45.51 -2.95
C TRP A 379 -26.73 -46.30 -3.88
N ILE A 380 -27.83 -45.71 -4.34
CA ILE A 380 -28.75 -46.32 -5.32
C ILE A 380 -28.00 -46.63 -6.62
N GLY A 381 -27.27 -45.66 -7.17
CA GLY A 381 -26.46 -45.87 -8.38
C GLY A 381 -25.31 -46.87 -8.19
N GLY A 382 -24.94 -47.18 -6.94
CA GLY A 382 -23.95 -48.19 -6.59
C GLY A 382 -24.53 -49.54 -6.19
N GLY A 383 -25.85 -49.75 -6.31
CA GLY A 383 -26.52 -51.02 -5.98
C GLY A 383 -26.59 -51.35 -4.50
N VAL A 384 -26.51 -50.34 -3.62
CA VAL A 384 -26.68 -50.53 -2.17
C VAL A 384 -28.18 -50.74 -1.87
N THR A 385 -28.51 -51.85 -1.23
CA THR A 385 -29.89 -52.14 -0.79
C THR A 385 -30.17 -51.54 0.59
N PRO A 386 -31.44 -51.22 0.92
CA PRO A 386 -31.88 -50.95 2.29
C PRO A 386 -31.49 -52.09 3.23
#